data_AF-A0A101WNA8-F1
#
_entry.id   AF-A0A101WNA8-F1
#
_cell.length_a   1.000
_cell.length_b   1.000
_cell.length_c   1.000
_cell.angle_alpha   90.00
_cell.angle_beta   90.00
_cell.angle_gamma   90.00
#
_symmetry.space_group_name_H-M   'P 1'
#
loop_
_entity.id
_entity.type
_entity.pdbx_description
1 polymer ?
#
loop_
_entity_poly.entity_id
_entity_poly.type
_entity_poly.pdbx_seq_one_letter_code
_entity_poly.pdbx_strand_id
1 'polypeptide(L)'
;MNTYPLIRNRWSNEHLLAVLFFAVSLYQLPDWVGSTVSIMRYLLIIIAALTVDAAINYIRYKKPVCAVSSAVTAAVLYPVIKDLPGWAGLLGIVAALIVGKHIWGGTGKNIFNPAVTAMFILSIIFPFKLPLFEPSYLLLPALVLSLPFIAIRVFPGIGFMVGMLSVLFFSNNLDFSNIMAYGVIFWSCVVITDPATATDKPVAGLLLGFMAGFLPMYFKPSLLVLALALLLFNGVSFILGRYSGRMKGTFLTGIRIKAPIAAVKADMEAVDLTEEQFCTECNVGNMKSEDILKSIVRNDVFGMGGAGFPTISKLEAVIKSGANEKYLIINAMECDPGLLHDKWLIHNRQAEITKGIAVLSKVAAFKSIYCITKDIRSLSLPEPVKMYRMPDRYPYGAERVFLEKLLGINVPADSNPAQYGVLVLNVQTVLAVYEAVCRNKRADERFITVADLFMGTGKVVKVKLGDRVDDIVDKTVESKGITFVGGGIMQAHPAEDAEIVGKTTNFIAVGMLPKYKESTQCINCGLCRLCCPMGLDVNKIADLVDKGRLMEAQTYNARRCISCGICSYVCLAGRNLSGRVAKK
;
A
#
# COMPACT_ATOMS: atom_id res chain seq x y z
N MET A 1 15.64 2.76 -14.38
CA MET A 1 16.27 3.01 -13.06
C MET A 1 15.42 2.45 -11.92
N ASN A 2 15.99 2.19 -10.73
CA ASN A 2 15.19 1.75 -9.58
C ASN A 2 14.27 2.90 -9.13
N THR A 3 12.97 2.68 -9.08
CA THR A 3 12.01 3.69 -8.59
C THR A 3 11.92 3.63 -7.07
N TYR A 4 11.96 4.79 -6.43
CA TYR A 4 11.85 4.97 -5.00
C TYR A 4 10.64 5.85 -4.70
N PRO A 5 9.56 5.31 -4.14
CA PRO A 5 8.59 6.16 -3.47
C PRO A 5 9.31 7.03 -2.44
N LEU A 6 9.27 8.35 -2.60
CA LEU A 6 9.92 9.26 -1.65
C LEU A 6 9.12 9.41 -0.35
N ILE A 7 7.91 8.84 -0.34
CA ILE A 7 7.04 8.75 0.83
C ILE A 7 6.79 7.28 1.21
N ARG A 8 6.57 7.05 2.51
CA ARG A 8 6.25 5.74 3.08
C ARG A 8 5.12 5.89 4.10
N ASN A 9 4.38 4.81 4.32
CA ASN A 9 3.64 4.68 5.57
C ASN A 9 4.61 4.77 6.76
N ARG A 10 4.31 5.69 7.70
CA ARG A 10 5.10 5.87 8.93
C ARG A 10 4.94 4.69 9.90
N TRP A 11 3.80 4.01 9.84
CA TRP A 11 3.54 2.84 10.68
C TRP A 11 4.30 1.62 10.17
N SER A 12 5.16 1.05 11.03
CA SER A 12 5.81 -0.23 10.81
C SER A 12 5.22 -1.28 11.74
N ASN A 13 5.45 -2.56 11.42
CA ASN A 13 5.06 -3.65 12.32
C ASN A 13 5.69 -3.48 13.72
N GLU A 14 6.91 -2.93 13.79
CA GLU A 14 7.60 -2.70 15.06
C GLU A 14 6.94 -1.64 15.92
N HIS A 15 6.39 -0.57 15.34
CA HIS A 15 5.65 0.42 16.12
C HIS A 15 4.43 -0.21 16.78
N LEU A 16 3.70 -1.04 16.03
CA LEU A 16 2.51 -1.72 16.57
C LEU A 16 2.89 -2.76 17.62
N LEU A 17 3.94 -3.54 17.38
CA LEU A 17 4.45 -4.51 18.35
C LEU A 17 5.04 -3.83 19.59
N ALA A 18 5.67 -2.65 19.46
CA ALA A 18 6.16 -1.88 20.59
C ALA A 18 5.01 -1.37 21.43
N VAL A 19 3.97 -0.81 20.82
CA VAL A 19 2.75 -0.40 21.51
C VAL A 19 2.10 -1.58 22.25
N LEU A 20 1.99 -2.75 21.59
CA LEU A 20 1.51 -3.96 22.25
C LEU A 20 2.42 -4.37 23.42
N PHE A 21 3.73 -4.37 23.22
CA PHE A 21 4.70 -4.69 24.27
C PHE A 21 4.49 -3.80 25.49
N PHE A 22 4.39 -2.48 25.31
CA PHE A 22 4.14 -1.55 26.40
C PHE A 22 2.80 -1.82 27.09
N ALA A 23 1.73 -2.07 26.33
CA ALA A 23 0.43 -2.33 26.90
C ALA A 23 0.39 -3.63 27.73
N VAL A 24 0.99 -4.71 27.23
CA VAL A 24 1.12 -6.00 27.95
C VAL A 24 2.06 -5.88 29.15
N SER A 25 3.11 -5.05 29.05
CA SER A 25 4.01 -4.74 30.16
C SER A 25 3.29 -4.00 31.28
N LEU A 26 2.51 -2.97 30.95
CA LEU A 26 1.73 -2.19 31.93
C LEU A 26 0.70 -3.04 32.65
N TYR A 27 0.15 -4.07 32.02
CA TYR A 27 -0.73 -5.02 32.69
C TYR A 27 -0.05 -5.74 33.87
N GLN A 28 1.26 -5.97 33.81
CA GLN A 28 2.01 -6.62 34.88
C GLN A 28 2.35 -5.67 36.03
N LEU A 29 2.04 -4.37 35.91
CA LEU A 29 2.42 -3.36 36.90
C LEU A 29 1.95 -3.71 38.33
N PRO A 30 0.73 -4.21 38.59
CA PRO A 30 0.32 -4.60 39.94
C PRO A 30 1.21 -5.71 40.54
N ASP A 31 1.60 -6.69 39.73
CA ASP A 31 2.50 -7.80 40.13
C ASP A 31 3.90 -7.27 40.47
N TRP A 32 4.38 -6.26 39.73
CA TRP A 32 5.68 -5.63 39.95
C TRP A 32 5.72 -4.74 41.19
N VAL A 33 4.63 -3.99 41.45
CA VAL A 33 4.50 -3.18 42.67
C VAL A 33 4.43 -4.08 43.90
N GLY A 34 3.79 -5.24 43.78
CA GLY A 34 3.71 -6.22 44.86
C GLY A 34 5.02 -6.95 45.18
N SER A 35 5.97 -7.03 44.24
CA SER A 35 7.22 -7.77 44.44
C SER A 35 8.36 -7.34 43.49
N THR A 36 9.51 -6.96 44.07
CA THR A 36 10.75 -6.71 43.33
C THR A 36 11.31 -7.97 42.66
N VAL A 37 10.98 -9.16 43.16
CA VAL A 37 11.37 -10.42 42.51
C VAL A 37 10.60 -10.63 41.21
N SER A 38 9.32 -10.20 41.15
CA SER A 38 8.49 -10.29 39.95
C SER A 38 9.04 -9.42 38.81
N ILE A 39 9.46 -8.18 39.10
CA ILE A 39 10.05 -7.31 38.07
C ILE A 39 11.37 -7.88 37.54
N MET A 40 12.21 -8.45 38.42
CA MET A 40 13.47 -9.11 38.00
C MET A 40 13.21 -10.34 37.13
N ARG A 41 12.23 -11.19 37.50
CA ARG A 41 11.82 -12.35 36.69
C ARG A 41 11.32 -11.92 35.32
N TYR A 42 10.47 -10.90 35.26
CA TYR A 42 9.96 -10.35 34.02
C TYR A 42 11.10 -9.90 33.10
N LEU A 43 12.01 -9.06 33.60
CA LEU A 43 13.16 -8.56 32.85
C LEU A 43 14.06 -9.71 32.35
N LEU A 44 14.30 -10.72 33.19
CA LEU A 44 15.12 -11.87 32.81
C LEU A 44 14.52 -12.66 31.65
N ILE A 45 13.21 -12.87 31.63
CA ILE A 45 12.51 -13.57 30.55
C ILE A 45 12.54 -12.74 29.25
N ILE A 46 12.36 -11.41 29.33
CA ILE A 46 12.48 -10.52 28.16
C ILE A 46 13.90 -10.57 27.59
N ILE A 47 14.91 -10.44 28.44
CA ILE A 47 16.32 -10.51 28.03
C ILE A 47 16.62 -11.86 27.39
N ALA A 48 16.19 -12.97 28.01
CA ALA A 48 16.37 -14.30 27.47
C ALA A 48 15.75 -14.42 26.06
N ALA A 49 14.53 -13.93 25.86
CA ALA A 49 13.86 -13.97 24.56
C ALA A 49 14.59 -13.16 23.49
N LEU A 50 15.04 -11.95 23.82
CA LEU A 50 15.81 -11.12 22.90
C LEU A 50 17.16 -11.75 22.55
N THR A 51 17.82 -12.36 23.54
CA THR A 51 19.14 -13.00 23.37
C THR A 51 19.04 -14.25 22.49
N VAL A 52 18.05 -15.12 22.75
CA VAL A 52 17.79 -16.31 21.92
C VAL A 52 17.46 -15.91 20.48
N ASP A 53 16.61 -14.89 20.28
CA ASP A 53 16.25 -14.41 18.95
C ASP A 53 17.46 -13.83 18.19
N ALA A 54 18.27 -13.01 18.87
CA ALA A 54 19.49 -12.44 18.30
C ALA A 54 20.51 -13.53 17.94
N ALA A 55 20.70 -14.54 18.81
CA ALA A 55 21.60 -15.66 18.56
C ALA A 55 21.18 -16.46 17.33
N ILE A 56 19.90 -16.81 17.20
CA ILE A 56 19.40 -17.57 16.04
C ILE A 56 19.50 -16.73 14.75
N ASN A 57 19.17 -15.44 14.81
CA ASN A 57 19.34 -14.55 13.65
C ASN A 57 20.81 -14.36 13.27
N TYR A 58 21.73 -14.33 14.23
CA TYR A 58 23.16 -14.30 13.96
C TYR A 58 23.63 -15.58 13.26
N ILE A 59 23.18 -16.75 13.74
CA ILE A 59 23.50 -18.04 13.10
C ILE A 59 22.99 -18.05 11.64
N ARG A 60 21.78 -17.56 11.39
CA ARG A 60 21.13 -17.62 10.08
C ARG A 60 21.57 -16.53 9.10
N TYR A 61 21.75 -15.30 9.57
CA TYR A 61 21.94 -14.11 8.73
C TYR A 61 23.23 -13.36 9.02
N LYS A 62 24.07 -13.85 9.94
CA LYS A 62 25.32 -13.20 10.38
C LYS A 62 25.12 -11.78 10.90
N LYS A 63 23.92 -11.44 11.35
CA LYS A 63 23.56 -10.15 11.94
C LYS A 63 22.78 -10.38 13.23
N PRO A 64 23.24 -9.87 14.39
CA PRO A 64 22.55 -10.04 15.66
C PRO A 64 21.39 -9.05 15.76
N VAL A 65 20.29 -9.33 15.05
CA VAL A 65 19.08 -8.52 15.08
C VAL A 65 18.05 -9.22 15.97
N CYS A 66 17.54 -8.52 16.97
CA CYS A 66 16.39 -8.97 17.76
C CYS A 66 15.12 -8.27 17.26
N ALA A 67 14.01 -9.02 17.19
CA ALA A 67 12.72 -8.47 16.83
C ALA A 67 11.91 -8.10 18.07
N VAL A 68 11.22 -6.95 18.03
CA VAL A 68 10.25 -6.55 19.08
C VAL A 68 9.22 -7.66 19.33
N SER A 69 8.88 -8.45 18.32
CA SER A 69 7.98 -9.62 18.45
C SER A 69 8.43 -10.63 19.52
N SER A 70 9.73 -10.76 19.75
CA SER A 70 10.29 -11.72 20.72
C SER A 70 10.11 -11.22 22.15
N ALA A 71 10.28 -9.91 22.38
CA ALA A 71 9.92 -9.27 23.66
C ALA A 71 8.41 -9.35 23.91
N VAL A 72 7.58 -9.09 22.90
CA VAL A 72 6.12 -9.26 23.00
C VAL A 72 5.75 -10.69 23.38
N THR A 73 6.36 -11.69 22.73
CA THR A 73 6.13 -13.11 23.03
C THR A 73 6.41 -13.42 24.49
N ALA A 74 7.54 -12.94 25.01
CA ALA A 74 7.90 -13.10 26.41
C ALA A 74 6.97 -12.35 27.38
N ALA A 75 6.58 -11.11 27.04
CA ALA A 75 5.64 -10.33 27.84
C ALA A 75 4.28 -11.00 27.97
N VAL A 76 3.79 -11.61 26.87
CA VAL A 76 2.53 -12.38 26.86
C VAL A 76 2.63 -13.70 27.60
N LEU A 77 3.81 -14.33 27.59
CA LEU A 77 4.00 -15.61 28.28
C LEU A 77 4.17 -15.42 29.80
N TYR A 78 4.62 -14.26 30.26
CA TYR A 78 4.93 -13.99 31.67
C TYR A 78 3.81 -14.39 32.66
N PRO A 79 2.53 -14.04 32.45
CA PRO A 79 1.43 -14.45 33.33
C PRO A 79 1.31 -15.97 33.53
N VAL A 80 1.72 -16.76 32.54
CA VAL A 80 1.67 -18.23 32.61
C VAL A 80 2.87 -18.80 33.35
N ILE A 81 4.03 -18.15 33.23
CA ILE A 81 5.30 -18.67 33.75
C ILE A 81 5.73 -18.06 35.08
N LYS A 82 5.09 -16.99 35.54
CA LYS A 82 5.44 -16.30 36.80
C LYS A 82 5.34 -17.21 38.03
N ASP A 83 4.39 -18.15 38.01
CA ASP A 83 4.13 -19.12 39.07
C ASP A 83 4.94 -20.42 38.93
N LEU A 84 5.74 -20.55 37.87
CA LEU A 84 6.57 -21.72 37.60
C LEU A 84 8.02 -21.51 38.09
N PRO A 85 8.80 -22.59 38.24
CA PRO A 85 10.25 -22.49 38.41
C PRO A 85 10.90 -21.69 37.27
N GLY A 86 11.93 -20.87 37.57
CA GLY A 86 12.54 -19.99 36.57
C GLY A 86 13.09 -20.70 35.32
N TRP A 87 13.56 -21.95 35.46
CA TRP A 87 14.01 -22.77 34.34
C TRP A 87 12.86 -23.15 33.38
N ALA A 88 11.63 -23.31 33.89
CA ALA A 88 10.44 -23.59 33.09
C ALA A 88 10.05 -22.39 32.23
N GLY A 89 10.22 -21.17 32.76
CA GLY A 89 10.05 -19.94 31.99
C GLY A 89 11.02 -19.86 30.80
N LEU A 90 12.31 -20.18 31.03
CA LEU A 90 13.32 -20.25 29.96
C LEU A 90 12.98 -21.32 28.92
N LEU A 91 12.56 -22.52 29.35
CA LEU A 91 12.10 -23.58 28.46
C LEU A 91 10.95 -23.11 27.56
N GLY A 92 9.96 -22.42 28.15
CA GLY A 92 8.84 -21.84 27.41
C GLY A 92 9.28 -20.84 26.34
N ILE A 93 10.17 -19.91 26.67
CA ILE A 93 10.71 -18.93 25.71
C ILE A 93 11.49 -19.60 24.58
N VAL A 94 12.37 -20.55 24.91
CA VAL A 94 13.16 -21.29 23.92
C VAL A 94 12.22 -22.05 22.98
N ALA A 95 11.20 -22.73 23.52
CA ALA A 95 10.21 -23.44 22.73
C ALA A 95 9.39 -22.49 21.83
N ALA A 96 8.94 -21.34 22.35
CA ALA A 96 8.26 -20.33 21.56
C ALA A 96 9.09 -19.87 20.37
N LEU A 97 10.37 -19.52 20.60
CA LEU A 97 11.22 -18.94 19.57
C LEU A 97 11.77 -19.98 18.60
N ILE A 98 12.11 -21.18 19.05
CA ILE A 98 12.61 -22.23 18.14
C ILE A 98 11.43 -22.83 17.36
N VAL A 99 10.49 -23.46 18.06
CA VAL A 99 9.38 -24.23 17.46
C VAL A 99 8.36 -23.29 16.84
N GLY A 100 7.97 -22.27 17.60
CA GLY A 100 6.92 -21.35 17.19
C GLY A 100 7.38 -20.27 16.23
N LYS A 101 8.69 -20.00 16.04
CA LYS A 101 9.16 -18.90 15.19
C LYS A 101 10.22 -19.31 14.17
N HIS A 102 11.35 -19.81 14.63
CA HIS A 102 12.56 -19.93 13.82
C HIS A 102 12.58 -21.16 12.93
N ILE A 103 12.01 -22.30 13.32
CA ILE A 103 11.88 -23.49 12.44
C ILE A 103 11.24 -23.12 11.09
N TRP A 104 10.31 -22.16 11.12
CA TRP A 104 9.56 -21.70 9.96
C TRP A 104 10.23 -20.58 9.16
N GLY A 105 11.42 -20.14 9.56
CA GLY A 105 12.17 -19.10 8.84
C GLY A 105 12.10 -17.69 9.45
N GLY A 106 11.56 -17.53 10.67
CA GLY A 106 11.58 -16.27 11.42
C GLY A 106 10.24 -15.53 11.47
N THR A 107 10.27 -14.25 11.87
CA THR A 107 9.06 -13.43 12.06
C THR A 107 8.27 -13.31 10.75
N GLY A 108 6.98 -13.65 10.81
CA GLY A 108 6.05 -13.56 9.68
C GLY A 108 6.13 -14.70 8.68
N LYS A 109 6.94 -15.72 8.97
CA LYS A 109 6.92 -17.01 8.25
C LYS A 109 6.47 -18.16 9.15
N ASN A 110 6.49 -17.94 10.46
CA ASN A 110 6.00 -18.87 11.47
C ASN A 110 4.57 -19.28 11.20
N ILE A 111 4.29 -20.59 11.11
CA ILE A 111 2.94 -21.13 10.95
C ILE A 111 2.14 -20.98 12.25
N PHE A 112 2.81 -21.21 13.36
CA PHE A 112 2.21 -21.18 14.69
C PHE A 112 2.56 -19.88 15.41
N ASN A 113 1.67 -19.42 16.29
CA ASN A 113 1.96 -18.32 17.19
C ASN A 113 3.02 -18.76 18.23
N PRO A 114 4.15 -18.05 18.36
CA PRO A 114 5.21 -18.41 19.31
C PRO A 114 4.74 -18.54 20.75
N ALA A 115 3.93 -17.58 21.25
CA ALA A 115 3.46 -17.59 22.63
C ALA A 115 2.51 -18.77 22.89
N VAL A 116 1.56 -19.02 21.97
CA VAL A 116 0.62 -20.14 22.06
C VAL A 116 1.36 -21.48 21.99
N THR A 117 2.40 -21.58 21.16
CA THR A 117 3.25 -22.77 21.07
C THR A 117 3.90 -23.08 22.42
N ALA A 118 4.43 -22.07 23.10
CA ALA A 118 4.98 -22.26 24.44
C ALA A 118 3.91 -22.61 25.48
N MET A 119 2.73 -21.97 25.43
CA MET A 119 1.61 -22.32 26.32
C MET A 119 1.20 -23.79 26.16
N PHE A 120 1.12 -24.28 24.91
CA PHE A 120 0.82 -25.68 24.62
C PHE A 120 1.87 -26.62 25.23
N ILE A 121 3.15 -26.36 24.95
CA ILE A 121 4.26 -27.21 25.44
C ILE A 121 4.33 -27.21 26.95
N LEU A 122 4.26 -26.04 27.59
CA LEU A 122 4.27 -25.93 29.04
C LEU A 122 3.07 -26.68 29.64
N SER A 123 1.88 -26.58 29.04
CA SER A 123 0.66 -27.22 29.56
C SER A 123 0.66 -28.75 29.51
N ILE A 124 1.55 -29.35 28.72
CA ILE A 124 1.79 -30.80 28.74
C ILE A 124 2.65 -31.18 29.95
N ILE A 125 3.60 -30.32 30.31
CA ILE A 125 4.63 -30.59 31.33
C ILE A 125 4.13 -30.23 32.73
N PHE A 126 3.36 -29.15 32.86
CA PHE A 126 2.89 -28.62 34.13
C PHE A 126 1.36 -28.59 34.22
N PRO A 127 0.78 -28.96 35.37
CA PRO A 127 -0.65 -28.84 35.60
C PRO A 127 -1.01 -27.37 35.86
N PHE A 128 -1.53 -26.67 34.84
CA PHE A 128 -2.11 -25.34 35.03
C PHE A 128 -3.60 -25.45 35.38
N LYS A 129 -4.03 -24.78 36.45
CA LYS A 129 -5.42 -24.31 36.56
C LYS A 129 -5.58 -23.18 35.55
N LEU A 130 -6.68 -23.10 34.79
CA LEU A 130 -6.92 -22.04 33.80
C LEU A 130 -7.01 -20.66 34.50
N PRO A 131 -5.96 -19.82 34.54
CA PRO A 131 -5.99 -18.58 35.31
C PRO A 131 -5.86 -17.45 34.30
N LEU A 132 -6.95 -17.13 33.62
CA LEU A 132 -6.88 -16.14 32.56
C LEU A 132 -6.92 -14.77 33.20
N PHE A 133 -5.80 -14.04 33.05
CA PHE A 133 -5.62 -12.61 33.28
C PHE A 133 -6.64 -12.01 34.24
N GLU A 134 -6.26 -11.71 35.49
CA GLU A 134 -7.13 -10.94 36.37
C GLU A 134 -7.68 -9.72 35.61
N PRO A 135 -9.01 -9.53 35.59
CA PRO A 135 -9.64 -8.49 34.81
C PRO A 135 -9.12 -7.13 35.22
N SER A 136 -8.49 -6.41 34.29
CA SER A 136 -7.90 -5.11 34.57
C SER A 136 -8.22 -4.11 33.48
N TYR A 137 -8.69 -2.93 33.90
CA TYR A 137 -8.89 -1.78 33.02
C TYR A 137 -7.60 -1.34 32.31
N LEU A 138 -6.42 -1.75 32.82
CA LEU A 138 -5.11 -1.52 32.20
C LEU A 138 -4.96 -2.20 30.82
N LEU A 139 -5.83 -3.14 30.48
CA LEU A 139 -5.85 -3.85 29.19
C LEU A 139 -6.74 -3.17 28.14
N LEU A 140 -7.57 -2.21 28.54
CA LEU A 140 -8.46 -1.48 27.63
C LEU A 140 -7.69 -0.72 26.53
N PRO A 141 -6.55 -0.05 26.80
CA PRO A 141 -5.74 0.55 25.75
C PRO A 141 -5.21 -0.47 24.75
N ALA A 142 -4.78 -1.65 25.21
CA ALA A 142 -4.32 -2.73 24.34
C ALA A 142 -5.42 -3.15 23.36
N LEU A 143 -6.66 -3.27 23.86
CA LEU A 143 -7.85 -3.67 23.10
C LEU A 143 -8.31 -2.61 22.08
N VAL A 144 -8.19 -1.32 22.42
CA VAL A 144 -8.51 -0.21 21.51
C VAL A 144 -7.44 -0.05 20.43
N LEU A 145 -6.16 -0.12 20.81
CA LEU A 145 -5.01 0.07 19.90
C LEU A 145 -4.93 -0.99 18.82
N SER A 146 -5.64 -2.09 19.01
CA SER A 146 -5.57 -3.24 18.17
C SER A 146 -6.80 -3.38 17.25
N LEU A 147 -7.84 -2.56 17.44
CA LEU A 147 -8.97 -2.38 16.50
C LEU A 147 -8.54 -2.16 15.02
N PRO A 148 -7.44 -1.44 14.71
CA PRO A 148 -6.95 -1.32 13.34
C PRO A 148 -6.51 -2.65 12.71
N PHE A 149 -6.08 -3.64 13.51
CA PHE A 149 -5.76 -4.98 13.03
C PHE A 149 -7.01 -5.82 12.72
N ILE A 150 -8.07 -5.65 13.52
CA ILE A 150 -9.39 -6.23 13.22
C ILE A 150 -9.87 -5.69 11.87
N ALA A 151 -9.70 -4.39 11.61
CA ALA A 151 -10.08 -3.80 10.32
C ALA A 151 -9.35 -4.41 9.10
N ILE A 152 -8.16 -4.99 9.30
CA ILE A 152 -7.39 -5.68 8.25
C ILE A 152 -7.80 -7.16 8.13
N ARG A 153 -8.26 -7.79 9.22
CA ARG A 153 -8.62 -9.22 9.30
C ARG A 153 -9.96 -9.45 10.01
N VAL A 154 -11.01 -8.85 9.46
CA VAL A 154 -12.33 -8.68 10.10
C VAL A 154 -12.99 -10.02 10.44
N PHE A 155 -13.06 -10.97 9.48
CA PHE A 155 -13.89 -12.17 9.63
C PHE A 155 -13.40 -13.22 10.65
N PRO A 156 -12.11 -13.60 10.68
CA PRO A 156 -11.61 -14.56 11.65
C PRO A 156 -11.61 -14.02 13.09
N GLY A 157 -11.33 -12.72 13.23
CA GLY A 157 -11.42 -12.02 14.52
C GLY A 157 -12.85 -12.02 15.05
N ILE A 158 -13.84 -11.69 14.20
CA ILE A 158 -15.25 -11.78 14.58
C ILE A 158 -15.64 -13.21 14.94
N GLY A 159 -15.24 -14.20 14.13
CA GLY A 159 -15.59 -15.61 14.37
C GLY A 159 -15.15 -16.08 15.76
N PHE A 160 -13.88 -15.84 16.10
CA PHE A 160 -13.33 -16.22 17.41
C PHE A 160 -14.02 -15.47 18.56
N MET A 161 -14.27 -14.17 18.40
CA MET A 161 -14.95 -13.35 19.41
C MET A 161 -16.38 -13.86 19.65
N VAL A 162 -17.12 -14.16 18.60
CA VAL A 162 -18.46 -14.77 18.70
C VAL A 162 -18.39 -16.12 19.40
N GLY A 163 -17.41 -16.97 19.06
CA GLY A 163 -17.23 -18.27 19.71
C GLY A 163 -16.94 -18.15 21.20
N MET A 164 -16.03 -17.25 21.57
CA MET A 164 -15.67 -16.95 22.96
C MET A 164 -16.86 -16.41 23.77
N LEU A 165 -17.58 -15.42 23.24
CA LEU A 165 -18.79 -14.88 23.88
C LEU A 165 -19.88 -15.94 24.02
N SER A 166 -20.00 -16.85 23.04
CA SER A 166 -20.93 -17.97 23.11
C SER A 166 -20.59 -18.91 24.27
N VAL A 167 -19.31 -19.24 24.48
CA VAL A 167 -18.88 -20.06 25.64
C VAL A 167 -19.24 -19.36 26.96
N LEU A 168 -18.92 -18.07 27.09
CA LEU A 168 -19.24 -17.30 28.31
C LEU A 168 -20.73 -17.25 28.59
N PHE A 169 -21.55 -17.08 27.55
CA PHE A 169 -23.00 -17.10 27.63
C PHE A 169 -23.52 -18.47 28.07
N PHE A 170 -23.15 -19.56 27.37
CA PHE A 170 -23.64 -20.91 27.71
C PHE A 170 -23.09 -21.47 29.03
N SER A 171 -21.97 -20.92 29.52
CA SER A 171 -21.40 -21.28 30.82
C SER A 171 -21.91 -20.42 31.98
N ASN A 172 -22.86 -19.50 31.75
CA ASN A 172 -23.34 -18.51 32.73
C ASN A 172 -22.24 -17.63 33.35
N ASN A 173 -21.16 -17.37 32.63
CA ASN A 173 -19.99 -16.60 33.08
C ASN A 173 -19.81 -15.31 32.26
N LEU A 174 -20.89 -14.80 31.65
CA LEU A 174 -20.85 -13.58 30.83
C LEU A 174 -20.86 -12.33 31.72
N ASP A 175 -19.71 -12.01 32.31
CA ASP A 175 -19.48 -10.76 33.02
C ASP A 175 -18.33 -9.96 32.40
N PHE A 176 -18.23 -8.68 32.77
CA PHE A 176 -17.20 -7.79 32.24
C PHE A 176 -15.79 -8.29 32.54
N SER A 177 -15.63 -8.94 33.69
CA SER A 177 -14.37 -9.49 34.17
C SER A 177 -13.83 -10.59 33.23
N ASN A 178 -14.68 -11.56 32.91
CA ASN A 178 -14.38 -12.63 31.98
C ASN A 178 -14.22 -12.09 30.56
N ILE A 179 -15.07 -11.16 30.11
CA ILE A 179 -14.90 -10.54 28.77
C ILE A 179 -13.52 -9.88 28.64
N MET A 180 -13.01 -9.21 29.68
CA MET A 180 -11.67 -8.61 29.68
C MET A 180 -10.56 -9.66 29.70
N ALA A 181 -10.67 -10.68 30.55
CA ALA A 181 -9.68 -11.77 30.63
C ALA A 181 -9.56 -12.54 29.30
N TYR A 182 -10.69 -12.90 28.71
CA TYR A 182 -10.77 -13.60 27.44
C TYR A 182 -10.48 -12.69 26.24
N GLY A 183 -10.80 -11.39 26.32
CA GLY A 183 -10.42 -10.37 25.35
C GLY A 183 -8.90 -10.22 25.19
N VAL A 184 -8.14 -10.40 26.27
CA VAL A 184 -6.66 -10.40 26.19
C VAL A 184 -6.10 -11.66 25.56
N ILE A 185 -6.69 -12.83 25.80
CA ILE A 185 -6.35 -14.07 25.07
C ILE A 185 -6.63 -13.86 23.58
N PHE A 186 -7.79 -13.29 23.27
CA PHE A 186 -8.12 -12.90 21.90
C PHE A 186 -7.02 -12.00 21.32
N TRP A 187 -6.53 -10.99 22.03
CA TRP A 187 -5.47 -10.10 21.52
C TRP A 187 -4.07 -10.72 21.46
N SER A 188 -3.67 -11.49 22.47
CA SER A 188 -2.39 -12.21 22.49
C SER A 188 -2.35 -13.35 21.47
N CYS A 189 -3.51 -13.90 21.09
CA CYS A 189 -3.63 -14.89 20.04
C CYS A 189 -3.78 -14.23 18.66
N VAL A 190 -4.53 -13.13 18.51
CA VAL A 190 -4.77 -12.46 17.21
C VAL A 190 -3.61 -11.55 16.77
N VAL A 191 -2.89 -10.90 17.69
CA VAL A 191 -1.77 -10.00 17.32
C VAL A 191 -0.46 -10.76 17.13
N ILE A 192 -0.34 -11.94 17.74
CA ILE A 192 0.89 -12.77 17.67
C ILE A 192 0.73 -13.94 16.68
N THR A 193 -0.46 -14.15 16.09
CA THR A 193 -0.65 -15.00 14.91
C THR A 193 -0.24 -14.28 13.64
N ASP A 194 1.07 -14.24 13.37
CA ASP A 194 1.51 -14.45 11.98
C ASP A 194 1.60 -15.97 11.75
N PRO A 195 1.22 -16.49 10.57
CA PRO A 195 1.37 -15.85 9.26
C PRO A 195 0.02 -15.70 8.55
N ALA A 196 -0.12 -14.61 7.81
CA ALA A 196 -0.61 -14.63 6.43
C ALA A 196 -1.63 -15.70 5.99
N THR A 197 -2.68 -15.97 6.76
CA THR A 197 -3.73 -16.89 6.34
C THR A 197 -4.90 -16.79 7.28
N ALA A 198 -5.96 -16.19 6.79
CA ALA A 198 -7.30 -16.60 7.09
C ALA A 198 -8.06 -16.22 5.85
N THR A 199 -8.21 -17.23 4.99
CA THR A 199 -9.05 -17.28 3.79
C THR A 199 -9.55 -15.92 3.32
N ASP A 200 -9.17 -15.47 2.12
CA ASP A 200 -9.84 -14.35 1.42
C ASP A 200 -11.37 -14.61 1.20
N LYS A 201 -11.91 -15.67 1.80
CA LYS A 201 -13.32 -16.06 1.93
C LYS A 201 -13.83 -15.68 3.33
N PRO A 202 -14.66 -14.63 3.44
CA PRO A 202 -15.27 -14.17 4.69
C PRO A 202 -15.89 -15.28 5.53
N VAL A 203 -16.63 -16.17 4.88
CA VAL A 203 -17.42 -17.24 5.52
C VAL A 203 -16.51 -18.29 6.18
N ALA A 204 -15.46 -18.71 5.49
CA ALA A 204 -14.53 -19.72 6.03
C ALA A 204 -13.73 -19.17 7.21
N GLY A 205 -13.30 -17.90 7.14
CA GLY A 205 -12.61 -17.24 8.24
C GLY A 205 -13.49 -17.12 9.49
N LEU A 206 -14.74 -16.71 9.31
CA LEU A 206 -15.74 -16.62 10.39
C LEU A 206 -15.99 -17.99 11.04
N LEU A 207 -16.27 -19.02 10.23
CA LEU A 207 -16.58 -20.38 10.72
C LEU A 207 -15.38 -21.00 11.45
N LEU A 208 -14.19 -20.97 10.85
CA LEU A 208 -13.00 -21.55 11.46
C LEU A 208 -12.61 -20.82 12.75
N GLY A 209 -12.73 -19.48 12.78
CA GLY A 209 -12.49 -18.70 13.99
C GLY A 209 -13.48 -19.06 15.10
N PHE A 210 -14.76 -19.18 14.76
CA PHE A 210 -15.80 -19.63 15.70
C PHE A 210 -15.52 -21.04 16.24
N MET A 211 -15.21 -22.00 15.38
CA MET A 211 -14.90 -23.37 15.80
C MET A 211 -13.66 -23.43 16.68
N ALA A 212 -12.64 -22.63 16.41
CA ALA A 212 -11.42 -22.58 17.22
C ALA A 212 -11.64 -21.99 18.62
N GLY A 213 -12.52 -20.99 18.73
CA GLY A 213 -12.85 -20.35 20.03
C GLY A 213 -13.90 -21.11 20.84
N PHE A 214 -14.92 -21.66 20.19
CA PHE A 214 -16.11 -22.23 20.83
C PHE A 214 -15.96 -23.70 21.21
N LEU A 215 -15.70 -24.57 20.21
CA LEU A 215 -15.83 -26.03 20.36
C LEU A 215 -14.94 -26.59 21.49
N PRO A 216 -13.64 -26.24 21.57
CA PRO A 216 -12.72 -26.86 22.54
C PRO A 216 -12.98 -26.36 23.96
N MET A 217 -13.33 -25.08 24.10
CA MET A 217 -13.61 -24.45 25.38
C MET A 217 -14.96 -24.85 25.98
N TYR A 218 -15.94 -25.20 25.14
CA TYR A 218 -17.23 -25.73 25.57
C TYR A 218 -17.10 -27.10 26.27
N PHE A 219 -16.29 -28.01 25.73
CA PHE A 219 -16.16 -29.37 26.28
C PHE A 219 -15.24 -29.49 27.49
N LYS A 220 -14.08 -28.80 27.47
CA LYS A 220 -13.11 -28.87 28.57
C LYS A 220 -12.27 -27.60 28.63
N PRO A 221 -12.68 -26.59 29.42
CA PRO A 221 -11.93 -25.34 29.56
C PRO A 221 -10.57 -25.63 30.24
N SER A 222 -9.50 -25.67 29.45
CA SER A 222 -8.12 -25.82 29.93
C SER A 222 -7.14 -25.13 28.98
N LEU A 223 -5.98 -24.71 29.50
CA LEU A 223 -4.98 -23.98 28.73
C LEU A 223 -4.44 -24.83 27.58
N LEU A 224 -4.29 -26.14 27.83
CA LEU A 224 -3.91 -27.14 26.84
C LEU A 224 -4.91 -27.18 25.67
N VAL A 225 -6.20 -27.25 25.97
CA VAL A 225 -7.27 -27.36 24.97
C VAL A 225 -7.40 -26.07 24.16
N LEU A 226 -7.29 -24.91 24.80
CA LEU A 226 -7.26 -23.60 24.12
C LEU A 226 -6.04 -23.46 23.21
N ALA A 227 -4.84 -23.80 23.70
CA ALA A 227 -3.62 -23.69 22.92
C ALA A 227 -3.62 -24.65 21.72
N LEU A 228 -4.07 -25.90 21.91
CA LEU A 228 -4.22 -26.86 20.82
C LEU A 228 -5.21 -26.38 19.76
N ALA A 229 -6.35 -25.85 20.16
CA ALA A 229 -7.37 -25.31 19.26
C ALA A 229 -6.83 -24.19 18.36
N LEU A 230 -6.11 -23.26 18.96
CA LEU A 230 -5.49 -22.13 18.26
C LEU A 230 -4.39 -22.58 17.29
N LEU A 231 -3.56 -23.54 17.70
CA LEU A 231 -2.52 -24.10 16.83
C LEU A 231 -3.12 -24.85 15.64
N LEU A 232 -4.18 -25.66 15.86
CA LEU A 232 -4.91 -26.33 14.78
C LEU A 232 -5.54 -25.33 13.82
N PHE A 233 -6.19 -24.28 14.35
CA PHE A 233 -6.71 -23.19 13.54
C PHE A 233 -5.62 -22.53 12.69
N ASN A 234 -4.45 -22.22 13.27
CA ASN A 234 -3.33 -21.64 12.54
C ASN A 234 -2.85 -22.57 11.41
N GLY A 235 -2.67 -23.85 11.70
CA GLY A 235 -2.22 -24.85 10.72
C GLY A 235 -3.22 -25.05 9.57
N VAL A 236 -4.51 -25.25 9.89
CA VAL A 236 -5.58 -25.42 8.89
C VAL A 236 -5.70 -24.16 8.03
N SER A 237 -5.68 -22.99 8.66
CA SER A 237 -5.74 -21.73 7.94
C SER A 237 -4.58 -21.57 6.97
N PHE A 238 -3.35 -21.89 7.42
CA PHE A 238 -2.15 -21.87 6.58
C PHE A 238 -2.25 -22.79 5.36
N ILE A 239 -2.74 -24.01 5.55
CA ILE A 239 -2.93 -24.99 4.47
C ILE A 239 -3.99 -24.48 3.49
N LEU A 240 -5.14 -24.02 3.97
CA LEU A 240 -6.23 -23.52 3.13
C LEU A 240 -5.81 -22.32 2.28
N GLY A 241 -4.97 -21.42 2.78
CA GLY A 241 -4.45 -20.31 1.97
C GLY A 241 -3.48 -20.72 0.87
N ARG A 242 -2.84 -21.90 0.97
CA ARG A 242 -2.07 -22.47 -0.14
C ARG A 242 -2.94 -23.11 -1.20
N TYR A 243 -4.03 -23.78 -0.81
CA TYR A 243 -4.93 -24.51 -1.71
C TYR A 243 -6.01 -23.65 -2.35
N SER A 244 -6.52 -22.62 -1.66
CA SER A 244 -7.40 -21.67 -2.29
C SER A 244 -6.60 -20.94 -3.35
N GLY A 245 -6.79 -21.30 -4.62
CA GLY A 245 -6.23 -20.60 -5.76
C GLY A 245 -6.32 -19.11 -5.49
N ARG A 246 -5.15 -18.47 -5.42
CA ARG A 246 -4.95 -17.07 -5.07
C ARG A 246 -6.03 -16.25 -5.76
N MET A 247 -6.99 -15.71 -5.01
CA MET A 247 -7.88 -14.73 -5.60
C MET A 247 -7.02 -13.64 -6.23
N LYS A 248 -7.18 -13.45 -7.55
CA LYS A 248 -6.87 -12.19 -8.21
C LYS A 248 -7.58 -11.16 -7.35
N GLY A 249 -6.82 -10.36 -6.60
CA GLY A 249 -7.36 -9.58 -5.50
C GLY A 249 -8.63 -8.89 -5.94
N THR A 250 -9.76 -9.25 -5.32
CA THR A 250 -10.95 -8.43 -5.36
C THR A 250 -10.50 -7.08 -4.83
N PHE A 251 -10.49 -6.08 -5.71
CA PHE A 251 -9.87 -4.77 -5.53
C PHE A 251 -10.00 -4.31 -4.08
N LEU A 252 -8.88 -4.31 -3.34
CA LEU A 252 -8.80 -3.42 -2.19
C LEU A 252 -8.79 -2.02 -2.80
N THR A 253 -9.95 -1.37 -2.70
CA THR A 253 -10.23 0.00 -3.11
C THR A 253 -9.01 0.87 -2.84
N GLY A 254 -8.58 1.66 -3.83
CA GLY A 254 -7.34 2.41 -3.80
C GLY A 254 -7.09 3.10 -2.46
N ILE A 255 -5.82 3.21 -2.06
CA ILE A 255 -5.48 3.75 -0.76
C ILE A 255 -5.45 5.27 -0.86
N ARG A 256 -6.05 5.94 0.12
CA ARG A 256 -5.83 7.37 0.32
C ARG A 256 -4.42 7.58 0.86
N ILE A 257 -3.52 8.05 0.01
CA ILE A 257 -2.17 8.45 0.42
C ILE A 257 -2.26 9.92 0.81
N LYS A 258 -1.87 10.26 2.04
CA LYS A 258 -1.79 11.67 2.43
C LYS A 258 -0.70 12.34 1.60
N ALA A 259 -1.02 13.49 1.02
CA ALA A 259 -0.04 14.35 0.38
C ALA A 259 1.16 14.58 1.34
N PRO A 260 2.41 14.49 0.86
CA PRO A 260 3.54 15.00 1.63
C PRO A 260 3.29 16.47 1.97
N ILE A 261 3.89 16.96 3.06
CA ILE A 261 3.77 18.38 3.45
C ILE A 261 4.12 19.30 2.26
N ALA A 262 5.06 18.86 1.40
CA ALA A 262 5.43 19.44 0.09
C ALA A 262 4.27 19.81 -0.84
N ALA A 263 3.20 19.01 -0.89
CA ALA A 263 2.04 19.28 -1.74
C ALA A 263 0.89 20.01 -0.99
N VAL A 264 1.12 20.41 0.27
CA VAL A 264 0.11 21.11 1.09
C VAL A 264 0.24 22.63 0.98
N LYS A 265 1.46 23.17 0.87
CA LYS A 265 1.70 24.59 0.55
C LYS A 265 2.00 24.73 -0.94
N ALA A 266 0.95 24.66 -1.75
CA ALA A 266 1.06 24.86 -3.19
C ALA A 266 0.99 26.35 -3.53
N ASP A 267 1.93 26.82 -4.34
CA ASP A 267 1.78 28.11 -5.03
C ASP A 267 0.76 27.94 -6.17
N MET A 268 -0.17 28.88 -6.27
CA MET A 268 -1.22 28.86 -7.30
C MET A 268 -0.77 29.55 -8.59
N GLU A 269 0.37 30.25 -8.58
CA GLU A 269 0.98 30.81 -9.79
C GLU A 269 1.95 29.80 -10.41
N ALA A 270 1.87 29.63 -11.73
CA ALA A 270 2.84 28.81 -12.45
C ALA A 270 4.08 29.64 -12.77
N VAL A 271 5.26 29.05 -12.56
CA VAL A 271 6.52 29.63 -13.01
C VAL A 271 6.71 29.24 -14.48
N ASP A 272 6.63 30.20 -15.38
CA ASP A 272 6.92 29.98 -16.79
C ASP A 272 8.43 30.20 -17.03
N LEU A 273 9.15 29.12 -17.35
CA LEU A 273 10.56 29.19 -17.73
C LEU A 273 10.75 29.18 -19.25
N THR A 274 9.67 29.30 -20.03
CA THR A 274 9.69 29.32 -21.49
C THR A 274 9.56 30.73 -22.04
N GLU A 275 10.33 31.04 -23.08
CA GLU A 275 10.18 32.27 -23.85
C GLU A 275 9.09 32.05 -24.91
N GLU A 276 7.89 32.64 -24.76
CA GLU A 276 6.79 32.52 -25.72
C GLU A 276 6.40 33.87 -26.35
N GLN A 277 6.21 33.86 -27.68
CA GLN A 277 5.48 34.87 -28.45
C GLN A 277 4.13 34.30 -28.90
N PHE A 278 3.06 35.07 -28.74
CA PHE A 278 1.69 34.67 -29.05
C PHE A 278 1.45 34.46 -30.56
N CYS A 279 0.73 33.40 -30.91
CA CYS A 279 0.16 33.19 -32.25
C CYS A 279 -1.39 33.20 -32.23
N THR A 280 -1.95 33.58 -33.38
CA THR A 280 -3.37 33.84 -33.64
C THR A 280 -4.31 32.67 -33.34
N GLU A 281 -5.54 32.99 -32.93
CA GLU A 281 -6.58 31.99 -32.64
C GLU A 281 -7.07 31.29 -33.92
N CYS A 282 -7.38 29.99 -33.80
CA CYS A 282 -7.92 29.19 -34.90
C CYS A 282 -9.43 28.96 -34.78
N ASN A 283 -10.14 28.96 -35.91
CA ASN A 283 -11.55 28.56 -35.97
C ASN A 283 -11.66 27.04 -36.20
N VAL A 284 -11.98 26.31 -35.12
CA VAL A 284 -12.10 24.83 -35.09
C VAL A 284 -13.26 24.31 -35.97
N GLY A 285 -14.24 25.16 -36.30
CA GLY A 285 -15.49 24.73 -36.97
C GLY A 285 -15.29 24.05 -38.33
N ASN A 286 -14.30 24.50 -39.11
CA ASN A 286 -14.11 24.13 -40.52
C ASN A 286 -12.98 23.10 -40.78
N MET A 287 -12.37 22.54 -39.73
CA MET A 287 -11.23 21.62 -39.88
C MET A 287 -11.68 20.20 -40.22
N LYS A 288 -11.03 19.57 -41.21
CA LYS A 288 -11.21 18.14 -41.53
C LYS A 288 -10.42 17.28 -40.54
N SER A 289 -10.94 16.09 -40.24
CA SER A 289 -10.29 15.11 -39.35
C SER A 289 -8.86 14.77 -39.80
N GLU A 290 -8.64 14.59 -41.11
CA GLU A 290 -7.32 14.28 -41.67
C GLU A 290 -6.28 15.38 -41.41
N ASP A 291 -6.68 16.66 -41.49
CA ASP A 291 -5.79 17.80 -41.26
C ASP A 291 -5.42 17.92 -39.78
N ILE A 292 -6.37 17.61 -38.89
CA ILE A 292 -6.13 17.55 -37.44
C ILE A 292 -5.11 16.46 -37.12
N LEU A 293 -5.29 15.25 -37.66
CA LEU A 293 -4.36 14.13 -37.45
C LEU A 293 -2.96 14.45 -37.99
N LYS A 294 -2.86 15.05 -39.17
CA LYS A 294 -1.58 15.52 -39.74
C LYS A 294 -0.90 16.55 -38.84
N SER A 295 -1.66 17.50 -38.27
CA SER A 295 -1.10 18.50 -37.36
C SER A 295 -0.58 17.87 -36.06
N ILE A 296 -1.32 16.91 -35.47
CA ILE A 296 -0.90 16.15 -34.28
C ILE A 296 0.43 15.43 -34.53
N VAL A 297 0.59 14.81 -35.72
CA VAL A 297 1.85 14.16 -36.11
C VAL A 297 2.97 15.18 -36.34
N ARG A 298 2.71 16.23 -37.11
CA ARG A 298 3.70 17.28 -37.43
C ARG A 298 4.28 17.94 -36.17
N ASN A 299 3.45 18.13 -35.16
CA ASN A 299 3.82 18.80 -33.91
C ASN A 299 4.25 17.83 -32.80
N ASP A 300 4.46 16.53 -33.10
CA ASP A 300 4.93 15.48 -32.18
C ASP A 300 4.11 15.39 -30.87
N VAL A 301 2.78 15.45 -30.95
CA VAL A 301 1.94 15.38 -29.74
C VAL A 301 1.98 13.98 -29.14
N PHE A 302 2.33 13.90 -27.85
CA PHE A 302 2.42 12.65 -27.09
C PHE A 302 1.67 12.72 -25.75
N GLY A 303 1.42 11.55 -25.17
CA GLY A 303 0.71 11.38 -23.91
C GLY A 303 1.51 11.92 -22.72
N MET A 304 1.03 13.02 -22.15
CA MET A 304 1.71 13.74 -21.08
C MET A 304 1.44 13.22 -19.66
N GLY A 305 0.59 12.19 -19.50
CA GLY A 305 0.28 11.57 -18.20
C GLY A 305 1.37 10.66 -17.62
N GLY A 306 2.58 10.61 -18.21
CA GLY A 306 3.74 9.88 -17.67
C GLY A 306 4.24 8.70 -18.49
N ALA A 307 3.48 8.20 -19.48
CA ALA A 307 3.90 7.08 -20.34
C ALA A 307 4.58 7.52 -21.66
N GLY A 308 4.45 8.80 -22.06
CA GLY A 308 5.10 9.32 -23.27
C GLY A 308 4.57 8.75 -24.59
N PHE A 309 3.46 8.01 -24.58
CA PHE A 309 2.96 7.27 -25.74
C PHE A 309 2.43 8.22 -26.84
N PRO A 310 2.71 8.01 -28.14
CA PRO A 310 2.23 8.89 -29.20
C PRO A 310 0.71 9.04 -29.20
N THR A 311 0.22 10.28 -29.18
CA THR A 311 -1.23 10.55 -29.11
C THR A 311 -1.94 10.08 -30.38
N ILE A 312 -1.28 10.19 -31.53
CA ILE A 312 -1.79 9.68 -32.81
C ILE A 312 -2.10 8.19 -32.76
N SER A 313 -1.23 7.38 -32.16
CA SER A 313 -1.42 5.93 -32.09
C SER A 313 -2.63 5.55 -31.25
N LYS A 314 -2.93 6.30 -30.17
CA LYS A 314 -4.17 6.10 -29.39
C LYS A 314 -5.42 6.49 -30.19
N LEU A 315 -5.36 7.63 -30.88
CA LEU A 315 -6.46 8.11 -31.71
C LEU A 315 -6.79 7.12 -32.83
N GLU A 316 -5.78 6.70 -33.60
CA GLU A 316 -5.96 5.71 -34.67
C GLU A 316 -6.51 4.38 -34.15
N ALA A 317 -6.03 3.90 -33.00
CA ALA A 317 -6.53 2.66 -32.41
C ALA A 317 -8.03 2.75 -32.06
N VAL A 318 -8.49 3.91 -31.58
CA VAL A 318 -9.91 4.16 -31.30
C VAL A 318 -10.72 4.37 -32.57
N ILE A 319 -10.15 5.02 -33.60
CA ILE A 319 -10.80 5.20 -34.90
C ILE A 319 -11.03 3.83 -35.57
N LYS A 320 -9.99 3.00 -35.60
CA LYS A 320 -9.96 1.66 -36.23
C LYS A 320 -10.65 0.58 -35.38
N SER A 321 -11.04 0.89 -34.13
CA SER A 321 -11.72 -0.10 -33.30
C SER A 321 -13.10 -0.42 -33.89
N GLY A 322 -13.48 -1.71 -33.88
CA GLY A 322 -14.81 -2.17 -34.26
C GLY A 322 -15.87 -1.92 -33.19
N ALA A 323 -15.62 -1.01 -32.24
CA ALA A 323 -16.55 -0.70 -31.17
C ALA A 323 -17.72 0.14 -31.71
N ASN A 324 -18.95 -0.30 -31.41
CA ASN A 324 -20.17 0.40 -31.83
C ASN A 324 -20.26 1.81 -31.23
N GLU A 325 -19.75 1.99 -30.01
CA GLU A 325 -19.79 3.25 -29.28
C GLU A 325 -18.38 3.66 -28.89
N LYS A 326 -18.08 4.96 -29.04
CA LYS A 326 -16.78 5.53 -28.70
C LYS A 326 -16.93 6.53 -27.56
N TYR A 327 -15.95 6.56 -26.66
CA TYR A 327 -15.96 7.42 -25.48
C TYR A 327 -14.65 8.19 -25.39
N LEU A 328 -14.73 9.46 -25.01
CA LEU A 328 -13.56 10.28 -24.66
C LEU A 328 -13.55 10.51 -23.16
N ILE A 329 -12.44 10.15 -22.50
CA ILE A 329 -12.23 10.34 -21.07
C ILE A 329 -11.03 11.28 -20.89
N ILE A 330 -11.29 12.46 -20.33
CA ILE A 330 -10.29 13.41 -19.90
C ILE A 330 -9.89 13.07 -18.47
N ASN A 331 -8.65 12.63 -18.29
CA ASN A 331 -8.09 12.30 -17.00
C ASN A 331 -7.49 13.55 -16.34
N ALA A 332 -8.23 14.09 -15.37
CA ALA A 332 -7.80 15.18 -14.48
C ALA A 332 -7.80 14.72 -13.01
N MET A 333 -7.58 13.42 -12.77
CA MET A 333 -7.63 12.85 -11.42
C MET A 333 -6.43 13.23 -10.57
N GLU A 334 -5.24 13.30 -11.17
CA GLU A 334 -3.95 13.56 -10.52
C GLU A 334 -3.87 12.89 -9.12
N CYS A 335 -3.82 11.55 -9.14
CA CYS A 335 -3.89 10.75 -7.91
C CYS A 335 -2.52 10.54 -7.24
N ASP A 336 -1.42 10.86 -7.93
CA ASP A 336 -0.09 10.83 -7.31
C ASP A 336 0.00 11.98 -6.30
N PRO A 337 0.34 11.70 -5.03
CA PRO A 337 0.23 12.67 -3.95
C PRO A 337 1.21 13.84 -4.05
N GLY A 338 2.22 13.76 -4.93
CA GLY A 338 3.19 14.84 -5.13
C GLY A 338 2.92 15.73 -6.34
N LEU A 339 1.91 15.42 -7.16
CA LEU A 339 1.61 16.20 -8.37
C LEU A 339 0.55 17.27 -8.09
N LEU A 340 0.71 18.42 -8.74
CA LEU A 340 -0.14 19.61 -8.61
C LEU A 340 -0.60 20.20 -9.96
N HIS A 341 0.09 19.85 -11.05
CA HIS A 341 0.02 20.57 -12.33
C HIS A 341 -1.24 20.25 -13.12
N ASP A 342 -1.77 19.02 -13.08
CA ASP A 342 -3.02 18.69 -13.77
C ASP A 342 -4.20 19.43 -13.12
N LYS A 343 -4.22 19.50 -11.77
CA LYS A 343 -5.21 20.31 -11.06
C LYS A 343 -5.08 21.79 -11.44
N TRP A 344 -3.86 22.31 -11.45
CA TRP A 344 -3.63 23.71 -11.84
C TRP A 344 -4.11 23.99 -13.27
N LEU A 345 -3.80 23.11 -14.22
CA LEU A 345 -4.18 23.25 -15.62
C LEU A 345 -5.69 23.30 -15.81
N ILE A 346 -6.43 22.39 -15.17
CA ILE A 346 -7.88 22.33 -15.39
C ILE A 346 -8.61 23.55 -14.81
N HIS A 347 -8.06 24.19 -13.78
CA HIS A 347 -8.59 25.43 -13.21
C HIS A 347 -8.19 26.68 -14.01
N ASN A 348 -6.93 26.75 -14.49
CA ASN A 348 -6.39 27.99 -15.06
C ASN A 348 -6.40 28.03 -16.60
N ARG A 349 -6.51 26.88 -17.28
CA ARG A 349 -6.47 26.75 -18.76
C ARG A 349 -7.74 26.11 -19.32
N GLN A 350 -8.85 26.32 -18.62
CA GLN A 350 -10.13 25.65 -18.90
C GLN A 350 -10.65 25.94 -20.32
N ALA A 351 -10.48 27.18 -20.80
CA ALA A 351 -10.92 27.58 -22.14
C ALA A 351 -10.15 26.83 -23.24
N GLU A 352 -8.82 26.70 -23.11
CA GLU A 352 -7.99 25.97 -24.06
C GLU A 352 -8.25 24.47 -24.01
N ILE A 353 -8.42 23.90 -22.81
CA ILE A 353 -8.81 22.49 -22.66
C ILE A 353 -10.14 22.21 -23.36
N THR A 354 -11.12 23.10 -23.19
CA THR A 354 -12.42 23.00 -23.87
C THR A 354 -12.26 23.03 -25.40
N LYS A 355 -11.43 23.96 -25.93
CA LYS A 355 -11.12 24.02 -27.36
C LYS A 355 -10.42 22.72 -27.83
N GLY A 356 -9.52 22.14 -27.02
CA GLY A 356 -8.88 20.86 -27.31
C GLY A 356 -9.86 19.69 -27.37
N ILE A 357 -10.85 19.65 -26.47
CA ILE A 357 -11.95 18.67 -26.52
C ILE A 357 -12.78 18.84 -27.80
N ALA A 358 -13.07 20.08 -28.19
CA ALA A 358 -13.78 20.37 -29.44
C ALA A 358 -13.01 19.89 -30.68
N VAL A 359 -11.69 20.09 -30.72
CA VAL A 359 -10.79 19.56 -31.77
C VAL A 359 -10.86 18.03 -31.81
N LEU A 360 -10.73 17.35 -30.67
CA LEU A 360 -10.81 15.89 -30.60
C LEU A 360 -12.16 15.35 -31.07
N SER A 361 -13.24 16.08 -30.81
CA SER A 361 -14.60 15.72 -31.23
C SER A 361 -14.81 15.80 -32.75
N LYS A 362 -13.92 16.47 -33.48
CA LYS A 362 -13.87 16.45 -34.96
C LYS A 362 -13.13 15.25 -35.52
N VAL A 363 -12.30 14.59 -34.71
CA VAL A 363 -11.50 13.43 -35.11
C VAL A 363 -12.33 12.14 -35.08
N ALA A 364 -13.15 11.96 -34.04
CA ALA A 364 -14.03 10.81 -33.89
C ALA A 364 -15.37 11.21 -33.27
N ALA A 365 -16.44 10.53 -33.69
CA ALA A 365 -17.76 10.70 -33.10
C ALA A 365 -17.84 9.96 -31.75
N PHE A 366 -17.77 10.71 -30.65
CA PHE A 366 -17.90 10.17 -29.30
C PHE A 366 -19.37 10.21 -28.84
N LYS A 367 -19.88 9.08 -28.34
CA LYS A 367 -21.21 9.00 -27.71
C LYS A 367 -21.29 9.84 -26.43
N SER A 368 -20.19 9.87 -25.67
CA SER A 368 -20.10 10.69 -24.46
C SER A 368 -18.65 11.08 -24.20
N ILE A 369 -18.50 12.29 -23.67
CA ILE A 369 -17.24 12.88 -23.26
C ILE A 369 -17.30 13.05 -21.75
N TYR A 370 -16.35 12.49 -21.02
CA TYR A 370 -16.27 12.55 -19.58
C TYR A 370 -15.00 13.26 -19.15
N CYS A 371 -15.09 14.10 -18.12
CA CYS A 371 -13.92 14.61 -17.41
C CYS A 371 -13.92 14.06 -15.98
N ILE A 372 -12.88 13.28 -15.65
CA ILE A 372 -12.76 12.63 -14.34
C ILE A 372 -11.86 13.47 -13.45
N THR A 373 -12.36 13.85 -12.27
CA THR A 373 -11.67 14.71 -11.29
C THR A 373 -12.04 14.32 -9.86
N LYS A 374 -11.19 14.70 -8.90
CA LYS A 374 -11.48 14.61 -7.45
C LYS A 374 -12.38 15.75 -6.95
N ASP A 375 -12.42 16.86 -7.68
CA ASP A 375 -13.19 18.06 -7.33
C ASP A 375 -14.07 18.53 -8.50
N ILE A 376 -15.39 18.49 -8.31
CA ILE A 376 -16.40 19.03 -9.26
C ILE A 376 -16.97 20.36 -8.74
N ARG A 377 -16.81 20.69 -7.46
CA ARG A 377 -17.51 21.86 -6.89
C ARG A 377 -16.95 23.17 -7.41
N SER A 378 -15.66 23.18 -7.71
CA SER A 378 -14.89 24.34 -8.14
C SER A 378 -14.61 24.33 -9.65
N LEU A 379 -15.12 23.34 -10.39
CA LEU A 379 -14.76 23.09 -11.78
C LEU A 379 -15.97 22.59 -12.60
N SER A 380 -16.29 23.29 -13.68
CA SER A 380 -17.33 22.87 -14.63
C SER A 380 -16.90 23.16 -16.06
N LEU A 381 -16.58 22.11 -16.83
CA LEU A 381 -16.41 22.23 -18.28
C LEU A 381 -17.78 22.37 -18.97
N PRO A 382 -17.88 23.12 -20.07
CA PRO A 382 -19.16 23.28 -20.78
C PRO A 382 -19.60 21.98 -21.46
N GLU A 383 -20.91 21.87 -21.73
CA GLU A 383 -21.50 20.78 -22.52
C GLU A 383 -20.79 20.65 -23.88
N PRO A 384 -20.61 19.42 -24.42
CA PRO A 384 -21.21 18.15 -23.99
C PRO A 384 -20.37 17.36 -22.95
N VAL A 385 -19.46 18.02 -22.22
CA VAL A 385 -18.55 17.34 -21.27
C VAL A 385 -19.24 17.02 -19.96
N LYS A 386 -19.34 15.73 -19.63
CA LYS A 386 -19.91 15.24 -18.37
C LYS A 386 -18.83 15.14 -17.29
N MET A 387 -18.95 15.94 -16.22
CA MET A 387 -18.05 15.86 -15.08
C MET A 387 -18.35 14.59 -14.25
N TYR A 388 -17.31 13.79 -13.95
CA TYR A 388 -17.44 12.58 -13.14
C TYR A 388 -16.48 12.61 -11.94
N ARG A 389 -17.04 12.50 -10.72
CA ARG A 389 -16.25 12.62 -9.50
C ARG A 389 -15.74 11.26 -9.09
N MET A 390 -14.44 11.14 -8.90
CA MET A 390 -13.83 9.97 -8.29
C MET A 390 -13.23 10.28 -6.92
N PRO A 391 -13.19 9.30 -5.99
CA PRO A 391 -12.47 9.44 -4.74
C PRO A 391 -10.98 9.68 -4.97
N ASP A 392 -10.37 10.55 -4.17
CA ASP A 392 -8.94 10.81 -4.15
C ASP A 392 -8.17 9.63 -3.52
N ARG A 393 -7.89 8.64 -4.36
CA ARG A 393 -7.27 7.37 -3.99
C ARG A 393 -6.22 6.99 -5.01
N TYR A 394 -5.05 6.55 -4.56
CA TYR A 394 -4.01 6.04 -5.44
C TYR A 394 -4.19 4.52 -5.64
N PRO A 395 -4.07 3.97 -6.86
CA PRO A 395 -3.83 4.62 -8.15
C PRO A 395 -5.11 4.74 -9.02
N TYR A 396 -6.13 5.49 -8.59
CA TYR A 396 -7.39 5.63 -9.35
C TYR A 396 -7.24 6.38 -10.67
N GLY A 397 -6.11 7.08 -10.88
CA GLY A 397 -5.77 7.70 -12.16
C GLY A 397 -5.37 6.73 -13.28
N ALA A 398 -5.33 5.42 -13.02
CA ALA A 398 -5.01 4.42 -14.03
C ALA A 398 -6.21 4.20 -14.98
N GLU A 399 -5.96 4.21 -16.30
CA GLU A 399 -7.00 4.17 -17.34
C GLU A 399 -8.03 3.04 -17.14
N ARG A 400 -7.56 1.86 -16.74
CA ARG A 400 -8.40 0.69 -16.47
C ARG A 400 -9.45 0.90 -15.37
N VAL A 401 -9.12 1.69 -14.34
CA VAL A 401 -10.04 2.02 -13.25
C VAL A 401 -11.22 2.82 -13.78
N PHE A 402 -11.00 3.67 -14.78
CA PHE A 402 -12.07 4.44 -15.41
C PHE A 402 -13.02 3.53 -16.19
N LEU A 403 -12.50 2.59 -16.99
CA LEU A 403 -13.36 1.68 -17.76
C LEU A 403 -14.25 0.83 -16.84
N GLU A 404 -13.70 0.33 -15.73
CA GLU A 404 -14.49 -0.44 -14.75
C GLU A 404 -15.54 0.44 -14.04
N LYS A 405 -15.14 1.58 -13.49
CA LYS A 405 -16.00 2.38 -12.61
C LYS A 405 -16.99 3.28 -13.34
N LEU A 406 -16.61 3.78 -14.51
CA LEU A 406 -17.45 4.69 -15.31
C LEU A 406 -18.33 3.93 -16.28
N LEU A 407 -17.79 2.90 -16.95
CA LEU A 407 -18.47 2.20 -18.04
C LEU A 407 -18.91 0.78 -17.66
N GLY A 408 -18.52 0.26 -16.50
CA GLY A 408 -18.79 -1.13 -16.11
C GLY A 408 -18.00 -2.16 -16.92
N ILE A 409 -16.99 -1.73 -17.68
CA ILE A 409 -16.20 -2.59 -18.56
C ILE A 409 -15.01 -3.15 -17.80
N ASN A 410 -15.01 -4.46 -17.56
CA ASN A 410 -13.86 -5.17 -17.01
C ASN A 410 -12.83 -5.45 -18.11
N VAL A 411 -11.72 -4.72 -18.09
CA VAL A 411 -10.63 -4.86 -19.06
C VAL A 411 -9.61 -5.89 -18.54
N PRO A 412 -9.38 -7.01 -19.26
CA PRO A 412 -8.23 -7.89 -19.04
C PRO A 412 -6.92 -7.09 -18.96
N ALA A 413 -5.92 -7.65 -18.30
CA ALA A 413 -4.70 -6.90 -18.06
C ALA A 413 -3.88 -6.58 -19.32
N ASP A 414 -4.08 -7.37 -20.38
CA ASP A 414 -3.31 -7.29 -21.63
C ASP A 414 -4.08 -6.57 -22.75
N SER A 415 -5.28 -6.05 -22.45
CA SER A 415 -6.09 -5.32 -23.43
C SER A 415 -5.98 -3.80 -23.26
N ASN A 416 -6.05 -3.11 -24.39
CA ASN A 416 -5.94 -1.65 -24.46
C ASN A 416 -7.34 -1.03 -24.44
N PRO A 417 -7.60 0.05 -23.66
CA PRO A 417 -8.86 0.79 -23.70
C PRO A 417 -9.39 1.11 -25.10
N ALA A 418 -8.50 1.37 -26.06
CA ALA A 418 -8.86 1.66 -27.44
C ALA A 418 -9.64 0.53 -28.13
N GLN A 419 -9.39 -0.74 -27.77
CA GLN A 419 -10.11 -1.90 -28.31
C GLN A 419 -11.60 -1.89 -27.93
N TYR A 420 -11.96 -1.17 -26.86
CA TYR A 420 -13.33 -0.99 -26.39
C TYR A 420 -13.92 0.36 -26.84
N GLY A 421 -13.28 1.05 -27.78
CA GLY A 421 -13.72 2.37 -28.24
C GLY A 421 -13.44 3.51 -27.26
N VAL A 422 -12.61 3.29 -26.23
CA VAL A 422 -12.37 4.28 -25.17
C VAL A 422 -11.02 4.98 -25.39
N LEU A 423 -11.07 6.30 -25.57
CA LEU A 423 -9.90 7.17 -25.62
C LEU A 423 -9.70 7.84 -24.26
N VAL A 424 -8.61 7.51 -23.56
CA VAL A 424 -8.22 8.19 -22.32
C VAL A 424 -7.02 9.10 -22.58
N LEU A 425 -7.19 10.40 -22.30
CA LEU A 425 -6.14 11.42 -22.43
C LEU A 425 -5.99 12.20 -21.13
N ASN A 426 -4.75 12.43 -20.70
CA ASN A 426 -4.47 13.36 -19.60
C ASN A 426 -4.80 14.80 -20.01
N VAL A 427 -5.23 15.63 -19.06
CA VAL A 427 -5.65 17.02 -19.32
C VAL A 427 -4.59 17.86 -20.06
N GLN A 428 -3.32 17.69 -19.74
CA GLN A 428 -2.22 18.39 -20.41
C GLN A 428 -2.03 17.91 -21.86
N THR A 429 -2.33 16.64 -22.15
CA THR A 429 -2.31 16.12 -23.53
C THR A 429 -3.39 16.77 -24.39
N VAL A 430 -4.56 17.05 -23.80
CA VAL A 430 -5.68 17.74 -24.47
C VAL A 430 -5.30 19.19 -24.78
N LEU A 431 -4.64 19.88 -23.83
CA LEU A 431 -4.07 21.20 -24.06
C LEU A 431 -3.05 21.18 -25.22
N ALA A 432 -2.13 20.21 -25.23
CA ALA A 432 -1.14 20.08 -26.30
C ALA A 432 -1.78 19.81 -27.67
N VAL A 433 -2.88 19.05 -27.74
CA VAL A 433 -3.66 18.86 -28.98
C VAL A 433 -4.21 20.20 -29.48
N TYR A 434 -4.78 21.02 -28.59
CA TYR A 434 -5.24 22.35 -28.96
C TYR A 434 -4.09 23.22 -29.48
N GLU A 435 -2.97 23.28 -28.77
CA GLU A 435 -1.82 24.11 -29.16
C GLU A 435 -1.21 23.65 -30.50
N ALA A 436 -1.09 22.35 -30.73
CA ALA A 436 -0.63 21.80 -32.00
C ALA A 436 -1.56 22.16 -33.17
N VAL A 437 -2.87 22.01 -32.98
CA VAL A 437 -3.83 22.16 -34.08
C VAL A 437 -4.14 23.62 -34.36
N CYS A 438 -4.38 24.42 -33.30
CA CYS A 438 -4.75 25.81 -33.46
C CYS A 438 -3.59 26.78 -33.53
N ARG A 439 -2.48 26.51 -32.82
CA ARG A 439 -1.33 27.43 -32.76
C ARG A 439 -0.14 26.93 -33.58
N ASN A 440 -0.26 25.77 -34.22
CA ASN A 440 0.84 25.10 -34.90
C ASN A 440 2.10 24.99 -34.03
N LYS A 441 1.88 24.73 -32.73
CA LYS A 441 2.94 24.67 -31.73
C LYS A 441 3.36 23.23 -31.50
N ARG A 442 4.67 23.00 -31.49
CA ARG A 442 5.25 21.69 -31.16
C ARG A 442 4.96 21.34 -29.70
N ALA A 443 4.70 20.07 -29.41
CA ALA A 443 4.47 19.59 -28.06
C ALA A 443 5.80 19.33 -27.30
N ASP A 444 6.70 20.30 -27.28
CA ASP A 444 8.01 20.24 -26.60
C ASP A 444 8.03 20.97 -25.25
N GLU A 445 6.91 21.54 -24.83
CA GLU A 445 6.73 22.13 -23.49
C GLU A 445 5.88 21.24 -22.59
N ARG A 446 6.16 21.29 -21.27
CA ARG A 446 5.44 20.53 -20.26
C ARG A 446 5.23 21.35 -19.00
N PHE A 447 4.06 21.23 -18.40
CA PHE A 447 3.82 21.62 -17.01
C PHE A 447 4.18 20.44 -16.11
N ILE A 448 5.12 20.67 -15.20
CA ILE A 448 5.57 19.70 -14.21
C ILE A 448 5.37 20.26 -12.81
N THR A 449 5.44 19.39 -11.81
CA THR A 449 5.49 19.81 -10.41
C THR A 449 6.92 19.78 -9.91
N VAL A 450 7.40 20.91 -9.36
CA VAL A 450 8.70 21.01 -8.69
C VAL A 450 8.48 21.23 -7.20
N ALA A 451 9.09 20.40 -6.36
CA ALA A 451 8.84 20.39 -4.92
C ALA A 451 10.11 20.52 -4.07
N ASP A 452 10.00 21.30 -2.99
CA ASP A 452 10.98 21.32 -1.92
C ASP A 452 10.46 20.44 -0.76
N LEU A 453 11.05 19.25 -0.59
CA LEU A 453 10.62 18.30 0.43
C LEU A 453 11.07 18.70 1.84
N PHE A 454 12.05 19.59 1.99
CA PHE A 454 12.50 20.10 3.28
C PHE A 454 11.56 21.19 3.81
N MET A 455 11.20 22.15 2.95
CA MET A 455 10.29 23.24 3.31
C MET A 455 8.82 22.83 3.26
N GLY A 456 8.52 21.75 2.55
CA GLY A 456 7.16 21.32 2.35
C GLY A 456 6.38 22.26 1.43
N THR A 457 6.99 22.68 0.32
CA THR A 457 6.37 23.51 -0.72
C THR A 457 6.42 22.85 -2.11
N GLY A 458 5.51 23.23 -2.99
CA GLY A 458 5.44 22.73 -4.36
C GLY A 458 4.91 23.79 -5.32
N LYS A 459 5.49 23.85 -6.52
CA LYS A 459 5.17 24.81 -7.58
C LYS A 459 4.86 24.08 -8.87
N VAL A 460 3.98 24.67 -9.68
CA VAL A 460 3.78 24.26 -11.07
C VAL A 460 4.76 25.04 -11.92
N VAL A 461 5.57 24.34 -12.71
CA VAL A 461 6.61 24.95 -13.53
C VAL A 461 6.44 24.48 -14.96
N LYS A 462 6.43 25.42 -15.90
CA LYS A 462 6.40 25.13 -17.33
C LYS A 462 7.84 25.09 -17.83
N VAL A 463 8.22 23.96 -18.43
CA VAL A 463 9.60 23.64 -18.86
C VAL A 463 9.60 23.12 -20.29
N LYS A 464 10.75 23.14 -20.95
CA LYS A 464 10.97 22.51 -22.26
C LYS A 464 11.61 21.13 -22.13
N LEU A 465 11.30 20.26 -23.08
CA LEU A 465 12.02 19.01 -23.24
C LEU A 465 13.50 19.30 -23.53
N GLY A 466 14.39 18.65 -22.79
CA GLY A 466 15.83 18.89 -22.88
C GLY A 466 16.38 19.89 -21.87
N ASP A 467 15.53 20.64 -21.14
CA ASP A 467 15.99 21.48 -20.04
C ASP A 467 16.72 20.64 -18.99
N ARG A 468 17.82 21.16 -18.46
CA ARG A 468 18.56 20.50 -17.39
C ARG A 468 17.74 20.54 -16.10
N VAL A 469 17.69 19.40 -15.41
CA VAL A 469 17.00 19.28 -14.12
C VAL A 469 17.63 20.20 -13.08
N ASP A 470 18.97 20.29 -13.05
CA ASP A 470 19.70 21.15 -12.10
C ASP A 470 19.32 22.62 -12.25
N ASP A 471 19.28 23.13 -13.49
CA ASP A 471 18.94 24.54 -13.78
C ASP A 471 17.52 24.89 -13.35
N ILE A 472 16.59 23.92 -13.47
CA ILE A 472 15.21 24.09 -13.00
C ILE A 472 15.18 24.17 -11.48
N VAL A 473 15.90 23.27 -10.80
CA VAL A 473 15.98 23.25 -9.34
C VAL A 473 16.56 24.56 -8.81
N ASP A 474 17.69 25.01 -9.35
CA ASP A 474 18.37 26.24 -8.91
C ASP A 474 17.49 27.50 -9.02
N LYS A 475 16.56 27.52 -9.98
CA LYS A 475 15.62 28.63 -10.19
C LYS A 475 14.35 28.54 -9.35
N THR A 476 13.99 27.36 -8.85
CA THR A 476 12.64 27.11 -8.30
C THR A 476 12.62 26.65 -6.86
N VAL A 477 13.74 26.14 -6.35
CA VAL A 477 13.88 25.54 -5.02
C VAL A 477 15.02 26.22 -4.26
N GLU A 478 14.79 26.56 -3.00
CA GLU A 478 15.79 27.21 -2.13
C GLU A 478 16.68 26.19 -1.39
N SER A 479 16.11 25.07 -0.97
CA SER A 479 16.84 24.06 -0.21
C SER A 479 17.86 23.31 -1.07
N LYS A 480 18.98 22.91 -0.44
CA LYS A 480 19.98 22.02 -1.05
C LYS A 480 19.82 20.59 -0.52
N GLY A 481 19.96 19.62 -1.41
CA GLY A 481 19.83 18.20 -1.07
C GLY A 481 20.01 17.32 -2.29
N ILE A 482 19.46 16.10 -2.23
CA ILE A 482 19.44 15.20 -3.37
C ILE A 482 18.27 15.60 -4.27
N THR A 483 18.55 15.83 -5.54
CA THR A 483 17.53 16.05 -6.57
C THR A 483 16.93 14.71 -6.99
N PHE A 484 15.61 14.68 -7.14
CA PHE A 484 14.83 13.53 -7.57
C PHE A 484 14.01 13.89 -8.79
N VAL A 485 13.91 12.96 -9.75
CA VAL A 485 13.18 13.13 -11.01
C VAL A 485 12.25 11.94 -11.21
N GLY A 486 11.08 12.15 -11.80
CA GLY A 486 10.24 11.04 -12.24
C GLY A 486 8.83 11.44 -12.68
N GLY A 487 7.95 10.44 -12.79
CA GLY A 487 6.54 10.63 -13.15
C GLY A 487 5.65 11.13 -12.00
N GLY A 488 6.17 11.18 -10.77
CA GLY A 488 5.44 11.50 -9.54
C GLY A 488 6.23 11.08 -8.31
N ILE A 489 5.80 11.47 -7.11
CA ILE A 489 6.56 11.20 -5.88
C ILE A 489 6.64 9.70 -5.54
N MET A 490 5.72 8.90 -6.10
CA MET A 490 5.70 7.46 -5.94
C MET A 490 6.66 6.73 -6.89
N GLN A 491 7.17 7.41 -7.93
CA GLN A 491 7.95 6.80 -9.01
C GLN A 491 9.31 7.47 -9.25
N ALA A 492 9.69 8.43 -8.41
CA ALA A 492 10.92 9.19 -8.58
C ALA A 492 12.19 8.36 -8.33
N HIS A 493 13.29 8.79 -8.94
CA HIS A 493 14.66 8.29 -8.70
C HIS A 493 15.59 9.48 -8.44
N PRO A 494 16.74 9.26 -7.75
CA PRO A 494 17.77 10.30 -7.64
C PRO A 494 18.25 10.70 -9.02
N ALA A 495 18.32 12.00 -9.29
CA ALA A 495 18.74 12.52 -10.58
C ALA A 495 20.16 12.05 -10.93
N GLU A 496 20.38 11.67 -12.18
CA GLU A 496 21.72 11.41 -12.73
C GLU A 496 22.41 12.74 -13.09
N ASP A 497 23.74 12.73 -13.18
CA ASP A 497 24.51 13.93 -13.55
C ASP A 497 24.06 14.45 -14.93
N ALA A 498 23.69 15.73 -14.99
CA ALA A 498 23.16 16.37 -16.19
C ALA A 498 21.88 15.71 -16.77
N GLU A 499 21.04 15.08 -15.92
CA GLU A 499 19.74 14.59 -16.33
C GLU A 499 18.86 15.74 -16.89
N ILE A 500 18.13 15.44 -17.96
CA ILE A 500 17.29 16.40 -18.69
C ILE A 500 15.81 16.04 -18.56
N VAL A 501 14.94 17.04 -18.75
CA VAL A 501 13.50 16.83 -18.82
C VAL A 501 13.14 16.02 -20.06
N GLY A 502 12.56 14.82 -19.84
CA GLY A 502 12.10 13.93 -20.90
C GLY A 502 10.57 13.86 -21.03
N LYS A 503 10.08 13.05 -21.97
CA LYS A 503 8.63 12.84 -22.23
C LYS A 503 7.86 12.26 -21.03
N THR A 504 8.55 11.67 -20.06
CA THR A 504 7.98 11.02 -18.87
C THR A 504 8.22 11.82 -17.58
N THR A 505 8.89 12.97 -17.66
CA THR A 505 9.17 13.82 -16.49
C THR A 505 7.93 14.65 -16.17
N ASN A 506 7.38 14.42 -14.97
CA ASN A 506 6.22 15.14 -14.41
C ASN A 506 6.51 15.73 -13.02
N PHE A 507 7.58 15.28 -12.39
CA PHE A 507 7.93 15.61 -11.02
C PHE A 507 9.44 15.79 -10.88
N ILE A 508 9.84 16.90 -10.27
CA ILE A 508 11.20 17.15 -9.79
C ILE A 508 11.10 17.53 -8.31
N ALA A 509 12.01 17.07 -7.48
CA ALA A 509 12.04 17.48 -6.09
C ALA A 509 13.44 17.50 -5.48
N VAL A 510 13.66 18.38 -4.50
CA VAL A 510 14.85 18.33 -3.65
C VAL A 510 14.47 17.76 -2.29
N GLY A 511 15.25 16.79 -1.81
CA GLY A 511 15.02 16.18 -0.50
C GLY A 511 16.14 15.28 -0.03
N MET A 512 15.79 14.37 0.87
CA MET A 512 16.70 13.32 1.36
C MET A 512 16.29 11.96 0.79
N LEU A 513 17.27 11.07 0.61
CA LEU A 513 16.99 9.68 0.29
C LEU A 513 16.06 9.06 1.34
N PRO A 514 14.92 8.47 0.94
CA PRO A 514 14.06 7.76 1.86
C PRO A 514 14.82 6.61 2.54
N LYS A 515 14.83 6.61 3.87
CA LYS A 515 15.44 5.52 4.66
C LYS A 515 14.54 4.28 4.62
N TYR A 516 14.81 3.40 3.67
CA TYR A 516 14.25 2.05 3.68
C TYR A 516 14.97 1.22 4.74
N LYS A 517 14.20 0.48 5.55
CA LYS A 517 14.79 -0.47 6.50
C LYS A 517 15.51 -1.59 5.75
N GLU A 518 15.05 -1.90 4.53
CA GLU A 518 15.53 -3.00 3.70
C GLU A 518 15.66 -4.29 4.51
N SER A 519 14.61 -4.58 5.30
CA SER A 519 14.54 -5.82 6.07
C SER A 519 14.70 -7.00 5.13
N THR A 520 15.68 -7.86 5.43
CA THR A 520 15.90 -9.12 4.68
C THR A 520 14.72 -10.07 4.82
N GLN A 521 13.91 -9.91 5.88
CA GLN A 521 12.73 -10.73 6.12
C GLN A 521 11.44 -9.99 5.75
N CYS A 522 10.70 -10.57 4.80
CA CYS A 522 9.29 -10.28 4.59
C CYS A 522 8.46 -10.83 5.75
N ILE A 523 7.51 -10.05 6.27
CA ILE A 523 6.58 -10.52 7.30
C ILE A 523 5.28 -11.13 6.73
N ASN A 524 5.19 -11.31 5.41
CA ASN A 524 4.02 -11.86 4.72
C ASN A 524 2.65 -11.22 5.05
N CYS A 525 2.59 -9.95 5.41
CA CYS A 525 1.32 -9.28 5.73
C CYS A 525 0.31 -9.17 4.57
N GLY A 526 0.72 -9.44 3.32
CA GLY A 526 -0.16 -9.47 2.15
C GLY A 526 -0.55 -8.11 1.55
N LEU A 527 -0.35 -7.00 2.28
CA LEU A 527 -0.73 -5.64 1.83
C LEU A 527 -0.22 -5.29 0.42
N CYS A 528 1.03 -5.65 0.11
CA CYS A 528 1.61 -5.37 -1.21
C CYS A 528 0.89 -6.08 -2.37
N ARG A 529 0.31 -7.26 -2.16
CA ARG A 529 -0.50 -7.99 -3.14
C ARG A 529 -1.90 -7.39 -3.24
N LEU A 530 -2.50 -7.10 -2.09
CA LEU A 530 -3.86 -6.56 -1.99
C LEU A 530 -3.99 -5.17 -2.64
N CYS A 531 -2.96 -4.34 -2.53
CA CYS A 531 -2.95 -2.99 -3.08
C CYS A 531 -2.35 -2.92 -4.49
N CYS A 532 -1.90 -4.04 -5.07
CA CYS A 532 -1.32 -4.03 -6.41
C CYS A 532 -2.42 -3.83 -7.46
N PRO A 533 -2.41 -2.73 -8.25
CA PRO A 533 -3.43 -2.50 -9.27
C PRO A 533 -3.39 -3.53 -10.40
N MET A 534 -2.26 -4.22 -10.56
CA MET A 534 -2.05 -5.28 -11.55
C MET A 534 -2.36 -6.68 -11.01
N GLY A 535 -2.74 -6.79 -9.73
CA GLY A 535 -3.03 -8.07 -9.08
C GLY A 535 -1.81 -9.00 -8.99
N LEU A 536 -0.61 -8.44 -8.96
CA LEU A 536 0.64 -9.21 -8.90
C LEU A 536 0.87 -9.80 -7.51
N ASP A 537 1.52 -10.95 -7.47
CA ASP A 537 1.98 -11.56 -6.22
C ASP A 537 3.33 -10.96 -5.78
N VAL A 538 3.26 -9.68 -5.40
CA VAL A 538 4.42 -8.81 -5.20
C VAL A 538 5.44 -9.38 -4.20
N ASN A 539 4.99 -9.92 -3.07
CA ASN A 539 5.88 -10.49 -2.06
C ASN A 539 6.65 -11.71 -2.58
N LYS A 540 6.02 -12.56 -3.39
CA LYS A 540 6.68 -13.75 -3.97
C LYS A 540 7.66 -13.36 -5.06
N ILE A 541 7.28 -12.44 -5.93
CA ILE A 541 8.18 -11.88 -6.95
C ILE A 541 9.41 -11.30 -6.25
N ALA A 542 9.21 -10.45 -5.24
CA ALA A 542 10.30 -9.86 -4.45
C ALA A 542 11.17 -10.92 -3.75
N ASP A 543 10.60 -11.98 -3.18
CA ASP A 543 11.35 -13.08 -2.55
C ASP A 543 12.20 -13.86 -3.57
N LEU A 544 11.67 -14.15 -4.76
CA LEU A 544 12.42 -14.81 -5.83
C LEU A 544 13.55 -13.92 -6.35
N VAL A 545 13.30 -12.62 -6.49
CA VAL A 545 14.30 -11.62 -6.90
C VAL A 545 15.42 -11.50 -5.89
N ASP A 546 15.10 -11.44 -4.59
CA ASP A 546 16.10 -11.42 -3.51
C ASP A 546 16.96 -12.70 -3.48
N LYS A 547 16.43 -13.82 -3.97
CA LYS A 547 17.16 -15.10 -4.12
C LYS A 547 17.89 -15.24 -5.46
N GLY A 548 17.87 -14.23 -6.33
CA GLY A 548 18.47 -14.30 -7.66
C GLY A 548 17.70 -15.17 -8.69
N ARG A 549 16.50 -15.66 -8.36
CA ARG A 549 15.70 -16.57 -9.20
C ARG A 549 14.80 -15.79 -10.17
N LEU A 550 15.40 -15.08 -11.12
CA LEU A 550 14.69 -14.10 -11.95
C LEU A 550 13.74 -14.75 -12.96
N MET A 551 14.15 -15.87 -13.56
CA MET A 551 13.31 -16.61 -14.52
C MET A 551 12.00 -17.09 -13.88
N GLU A 552 12.07 -17.55 -12.63
CA GLU A 552 10.88 -17.93 -11.88
C GLU A 552 10.05 -16.71 -11.46
N ALA A 553 10.68 -15.58 -11.16
CA ALA A 553 9.93 -14.35 -10.91
C ALA A 553 9.09 -13.94 -12.13
N GLN A 554 9.60 -14.17 -13.35
CA GLN A 554 8.86 -13.91 -14.59
C GLN A 554 7.63 -14.82 -14.77
N THR A 555 7.64 -16.07 -14.27
CA THR A 555 6.46 -16.94 -14.33
C THR A 555 5.29 -16.42 -13.48
N TYR A 556 5.54 -15.46 -12.57
CA TYR A 556 4.51 -14.73 -11.82
C TYR A 556 4.07 -13.44 -12.53
N ASN A 557 4.36 -13.29 -13.83
CA ASN A 557 3.99 -12.13 -14.66
C ASN A 557 4.57 -10.79 -14.15
N ALA A 558 5.78 -10.79 -13.60
CA ALA A 558 6.44 -9.58 -13.09
C ALA A 558 6.46 -8.41 -14.09
N ARG A 559 6.58 -8.72 -15.40
CA ARG A 559 6.54 -7.75 -16.51
C ARG A 559 5.28 -6.90 -16.60
N ARG A 560 4.17 -7.32 -15.98
CA ARG A 560 2.93 -6.53 -15.92
C ARG A 560 3.00 -5.40 -14.89
N CYS A 561 4.12 -5.23 -14.18
CA CYS A 561 4.28 -4.15 -13.22
C CYS A 561 4.30 -2.78 -13.92
N ILE A 562 3.43 -1.88 -13.46
CA ILE A 562 3.37 -0.49 -13.95
C ILE A 562 4.22 0.49 -13.11
N SER A 563 5.13 -0.03 -12.28
CA SER A 563 6.07 0.77 -11.47
C SER A 563 5.42 1.79 -10.50
N CYS A 564 4.14 1.64 -10.14
CA CYS A 564 3.39 2.60 -9.32
C CYS A 564 3.87 2.80 -7.86
N GLY A 565 4.85 2.06 -7.37
CA GLY A 565 5.41 2.30 -6.01
C GLY A 565 4.54 1.94 -4.80
N ILE A 566 3.23 1.70 -4.96
CA ILE A 566 2.29 1.47 -3.84
C ILE A 566 2.71 0.32 -2.92
N CYS A 567 3.32 -0.73 -3.47
CA CYS A 567 3.77 -1.88 -2.71
C CYS A 567 4.90 -1.55 -1.71
N SER A 568 5.83 -0.67 -2.07
CA SER A 568 6.88 -0.20 -1.15
C SER A 568 6.30 0.74 -0.11
N TYR A 569 5.34 1.60 -0.49
CA TYR A 569 4.67 2.51 0.43
C TYR A 569 3.95 1.77 1.57
N VAL A 570 3.23 0.69 1.26
CA VAL A 570 2.49 -0.13 2.24
C VAL A 570 3.32 -1.20 2.94
N CYS A 571 4.60 -1.36 2.58
CA CYS A 571 5.43 -2.44 3.13
C CYS A 571 5.75 -2.19 4.61
N LEU A 572 5.08 -2.93 5.50
CA LEU A 572 5.33 -2.86 6.95
C LEU A 572 6.73 -3.33 7.37
N ALA A 573 7.40 -4.12 6.51
CA ALA A 573 8.80 -4.52 6.68
C ALA A 573 9.80 -3.45 6.19
N GLY A 574 9.31 -2.35 5.60
CA GLY A 574 10.13 -1.24 5.12
C GLY A 574 11.06 -1.59 3.97
N ARG A 575 10.64 -2.51 3.08
CA ARG A 575 11.40 -2.94 1.89
C ARG A 575 10.97 -2.13 0.66
N ASN A 576 11.90 -1.77 -0.20
CA ASN A 576 11.61 -1.23 -1.54
C ASN A 576 11.19 -2.36 -2.49
N LEU A 577 9.90 -2.73 -2.46
CA LEU A 577 9.33 -3.78 -3.30
C LEU A 577 9.20 -3.35 -4.77
N SER A 578 8.92 -2.08 -5.05
CA SER A 578 8.88 -1.53 -6.41
C SER A 578 10.20 -1.73 -7.13
N GLY A 579 11.33 -1.41 -6.50
CA GLY A 579 12.66 -1.65 -7.09
C GLY A 579 12.94 -3.12 -7.42
N ARG A 580 12.29 -4.06 -6.71
CA ARG A 580 12.44 -5.51 -6.96
C ARG A 580 11.56 -6.02 -8.11
N VAL A 581 10.37 -5.43 -8.27
CA VAL A 581 9.31 -5.95 -9.16
C VAL A 581 9.24 -5.19 -10.48
N ALA A 582 9.56 -3.89 -10.48
CA ALA A 582 9.39 -2.97 -11.61
C ALA A 582 10.26 -3.25 -12.84
N LYS A 583 11.22 -4.18 -12.77
CA LYS A 583 12.30 -4.23 -13.76
C LYS A 583 12.85 -5.62 -14.08
N LYS A 584 12.01 -6.65 -14.11
CA LYS A 584 12.44 -8.02 -14.42
C LYS A 584 11.45 -8.82 -15.25
#